data_AF-A0A258LI20-F1
#
_entry.id   AF-A0A258LI20-F1
#
_cell.length_a   1.000
_cell.length_b   1.000
_cell.length_c   1.000
_cell.angle_alpha   90.00
_cell.angle_beta   90.00
_cell.angle_gamma   90.00
#
_symmetry.space_group_name_H-M   'P 1'
#
loop_
_entity.id
_entity.type
_entity.pdbx_description
1 polymer ?
#
loop_
_entity_poly.entity_id
_entity_poly.type
_entity_poly.pdbx_seq_one_letter_code
_entity_poly.pdbx_strand_id
1 'polypeptide(L)'
;MAMPLSQYILQHLSEDNPLQSQEDRVRFLNEAEPILKQINAPRSAMYLRKKVAELAQLSTEEMHSLMKLPDVTKAPVQARPKLTRTTLSLQKRFCLMMLMRPALASAGDLAWVVGQNAEDLLLKQTIETCLQHPHSKPAVLLRELENKVEVTILRELERELTLLDDTLDLEKELIGTRLQLQDTYSQKQSSILLAKIGERPLSALTEDERALLKSVGNKPSQNRA
;
A
#
# COMPACT_ATOMS: atom_id res chain seq x y z
N MET A 1 14.54 -29.31 -39.61
CA MET A 1 14.91 -28.24 -38.65
C MET A 1 13.62 -27.58 -38.18
N ALA A 2 13.38 -27.46 -36.87
CA ALA A 2 12.16 -26.86 -36.36
C ALA A 2 12.20 -25.33 -36.53
N MET A 3 11.17 -24.75 -37.16
CA MET A 3 11.05 -23.30 -37.28
C MET A 3 10.66 -22.69 -35.92
N PRO A 4 11.27 -21.58 -35.48
CA PRO A 4 10.84 -20.87 -34.28
C PRO A 4 9.39 -20.41 -34.38
N LEU A 5 8.61 -20.55 -33.32
CA LEU A 5 7.18 -20.18 -33.28
C LEU A 5 6.93 -18.72 -33.69
N SER A 6 7.80 -17.80 -33.28
CA SER A 6 7.71 -16.39 -33.68
C SER A 6 7.87 -16.18 -35.18
N GLN A 7 8.71 -16.99 -35.84
CA GLN A 7 8.95 -16.90 -37.28
C GLN A 7 7.78 -17.49 -38.06
N TYR A 8 7.20 -18.59 -37.58
CA TYR A 8 6.01 -19.20 -38.17
C TYR A 8 4.80 -18.24 -38.11
N ILE A 9 4.57 -17.60 -36.96
CA ILE A 9 3.48 -16.61 -36.78
C ILE A 9 3.64 -15.43 -37.74
N LEU A 10 4.85 -14.91 -37.91
CA LEU A 10 5.09 -13.77 -38.82
C LEU A 10 4.83 -14.14 -40.28
N GLN A 11 5.25 -15.33 -40.71
CA GLN A 11 4.99 -15.81 -42.07
C GLN A 11 3.49 -15.92 -42.33
N HIS A 12 2.75 -16.59 -41.45
CA HIS A 12 1.30 -16.74 -41.57
C HIS A 12 0.55 -15.39 -41.54
N LEU A 13 0.97 -14.42 -40.72
CA LEU A 13 0.36 -13.09 -40.71
C LEU A 13 0.63 -12.28 -41.98
N SER A 14 1.68 -12.61 -42.73
CA SER A 14 2.07 -11.91 -43.97
C SER A 14 1.73 -12.67 -45.26
N GLU A 15 1.28 -13.92 -45.17
CA GLU A 15 1.07 -14.82 -46.32
C GLU A 15 0.05 -14.24 -47.32
N ASP A 16 -1.05 -13.66 -46.82
CA ASP A 16 -2.13 -13.08 -47.63
C ASP A 16 -2.16 -11.54 -47.58
N ASN A 17 -1.08 -10.90 -47.12
CA ASN A 17 -1.05 -9.47 -46.89
C ASN A 17 0.21 -8.78 -47.44
N PRO A 18 0.10 -8.07 -48.58
CA PRO A 18 1.27 -7.43 -49.20
C PRO A 18 1.80 -6.22 -48.43
N LEU A 19 1.07 -5.70 -47.42
CA LEU A 19 1.44 -4.54 -46.59
C LEU A 19 1.76 -3.26 -47.38
N GLN A 20 1.28 -3.18 -48.63
CA GLN A 20 1.56 -2.08 -49.55
C GLN A 20 0.64 -0.88 -49.30
N SER A 21 -0.62 -1.10 -48.94
CA SER A 21 -1.59 -0.04 -48.65
C SER A 21 -1.77 0.21 -47.14
N GLN A 22 -2.39 1.34 -46.78
CA GLN A 22 -2.78 1.60 -45.39
C GLN A 22 -3.84 0.61 -44.88
N GLU A 23 -4.74 0.16 -45.76
CA GLU A 23 -5.78 -0.82 -45.43
C GLU A 23 -5.19 -2.20 -45.13
N ASP A 24 -4.20 -2.61 -45.91
CA ASP A 24 -3.42 -3.83 -45.69
C ASP A 24 -2.74 -3.84 -44.31
N ARG A 25 -2.16 -2.70 -43.91
CA ARG A 25 -1.50 -2.54 -42.60
C ARG A 25 -2.51 -2.62 -41.46
N VAL A 26 -3.69 -2.02 -41.61
CA VAL A 26 -4.75 -2.11 -40.60
C VAL A 26 -5.25 -3.56 -40.45
N ARG A 27 -5.47 -4.27 -41.57
CA ARG A 27 -5.86 -5.69 -41.54
C ARG A 27 -4.82 -6.55 -40.84
N PHE A 28 -3.54 -6.36 -41.17
CA PHE A 28 -2.42 -7.06 -40.54
C PHE A 28 -2.37 -6.84 -39.02
N LEU A 29 -2.57 -5.60 -38.56
CA LEU A 29 -2.57 -5.29 -37.14
C LEU A 29 -3.76 -5.95 -36.41
N ASN A 30 -4.94 -5.94 -37.03
CA ASN A 30 -6.13 -6.59 -36.46
C ASN A 30 -5.96 -8.11 -36.32
N GLU A 31 -5.30 -8.75 -37.27
CA GLU A 31 -4.98 -10.19 -37.22
C GLU A 31 -3.86 -10.51 -36.21
N ALA A 32 -2.88 -9.61 -36.07
CA ALA A 32 -1.78 -9.77 -35.12
C ALA A 32 -2.20 -9.53 -33.66
N GLU A 33 -3.16 -8.63 -33.40
CA GLU A 33 -3.62 -8.24 -32.06
C GLU A 33 -4.00 -9.43 -31.14
N PRO A 34 -4.89 -10.37 -31.54
CA PRO A 34 -5.28 -11.48 -30.67
C PRO A 34 -4.11 -12.41 -30.35
N ILE A 35 -3.19 -12.62 -31.32
CA ILE A 35 -2.01 -13.47 -31.14
C ILE A 35 -1.04 -12.82 -30.15
N LEU A 36 -0.78 -11.51 -30.30
CA LEU A 36 0.10 -10.74 -29.42
C LEU A 36 -0.42 -10.65 -27.98
N LYS A 37 -1.74 -10.74 -27.75
CA LYS A 37 -2.36 -10.77 -26.42
C LYS A 37 -2.25 -12.13 -25.73
N GLN A 38 -2.13 -13.23 -26.47
CA GLN A 38 -2.06 -14.59 -25.92
C GLN A 38 -0.64 -15.03 -25.51
N ILE A 39 0.40 -14.28 -25.92
CA ILE A 39 1.79 -14.63 -25.62
C ILE A 39 2.18 -14.14 -24.23
N ASN A 40 2.26 -15.08 -23.28
CA ASN A 40 2.64 -14.82 -21.88
C ASN A 40 4.17 -14.74 -21.66
N ALA A 41 4.99 -15.06 -22.66
CA ALA A 41 6.45 -15.07 -22.53
C ALA A 41 7.06 -13.69 -22.83
N PRO A 42 7.67 -12.99 -21.85
CA PRO A 42 8.01 -11.57 -22.00
C PRO A 42 9.04 -11.28 -23.09
N ARG A 43 10.08 -12.13 -23.25
CA ARG A 43 11.11 -11.93 -24.28
C ARG A 43 10.59 -12.18 -25.70
N SER A 44 9.81 -13.25 -25.88
CA SER A 44 9.25 -13.61 -27.18
C SER A 44 8.15 -12.64 -27.62
N ALA A 45 7.32 -12.17 -26.67
CA ALA A 45 6.32 -11.14 -26.93
C ALA A 45 6.98 -9.82 -27.37
N MET A 46 8.06 -9.40 -26.71
CA MET A 46 8.79 -8.18 -27.07
C MET A 46 9.40 -8.28 -28.48
N TYR A 47 10.05 -9.41 -28.80
CA TYR A 47 10.62 -9.65 -30.13
C TYR A 47 9.55 -9.61 -31.23
N LEU A 48 8.41 -10.29 -31.00
CA LEU A 48 7.33 -10.35 -31.98
C LEU A 48 6.68 -8.98 -32.19
N ARG A 49 6.41 -8.22 -31.12
CA ARG A 49 5.89 -6.85 -31.22
C ARG A 49 6.83 -5.94 -32.01
N LYS A 50 8.14 -6.03 -31.79
CA LYS A 50 9.13 -5.26 -32.56
C LYS A 50 9.10 -5.62 -34.05
N LYS A 51 8.97 -6.91 -34.38
CA LYS A 51 8.92 -7.38 -35.77
C LYS A 51 7.62 -7.00 -36.48
N VAL A 52 6.49 -7.06 -35.78
CA VAL A 52 5.19 -6.61 -36.32
C VAL A 52 5.19 -5.09 -36.54
N ALA A 53 5.76 -4.30 -35.63
CA ALA A 53 5.92 -2.85 -35.81
C ALA A 53 6.78 -2.50 -37.05
N GLU A 54 7.88 -3.23 -37.24
CA GLU A 54 8.80 -3.08 -38.38
C GLU A 54 8.09 -3.36 -39.71
N LEU A 55 7.29 -4.44 -39.77
CA LEU A 55 6.50 -4.80 -40.96
C LEU A 55 5.36 -3.82 -41.24
N ALA A 56 4.70 -3.31 -40.20
CA ALA A 56 3.64 -2.32 -40.33
C ALA A 56 4.14 -0.88 -40.60
N GLN A 57 5.46 -0.66 -40.57
CA GLN A 57 6.10 0.66 -40.63
C GLN A 57 5.56 1.64 -39.56
N LEU A 58 5.33 1.13 -38.36
CA LEU A 58 4.85 1.92 -37.22
C LEU A 58 5.95 2.06 -36.17
N SER A 59 5.98 3.20 -35.48
CA SER A 59 6.77 3.31 -34.26
C SER A 59 6.23 2.40 -33.16
N THR A 60 7.06 2.06 -32.20
CA THR A 60 6.67 1.27 -31.03
C THR A 60 5.57 1.95 -30.20
N GLU A 61 5.54 3.29 -30.20
CA GLU A 61 4.55 4.09 -29.48
C GLU A 61 3.19 4.09 -30.18
N GLU A 62 3.18 4.27 -31.51
CA GLU A 62 1.96 4.21 -32.34
C GLU A 62 1.32 2.83 -32.27
N MET A 63 2.13 1.76 -32.34
CA MET A 63 1.64 0.40 -32.22
C MET A 63 0.98 0.13 -30.85
N HIS A 64 1.54 0.66 -29.77
CA HIS A 64 0.98 0.53 -28.43
C HIS A 64 -0.36 1.28 -28.29
N SER A 65 -0.44 2.49 -28.84
CA SER A 65 -1.65 3.31 -28.82
C SER A 65 -2.79 2.70 -29.64
N LEU A 66 -2.48 2.15 -30.82
CA LEU A 66 -3.47 1.60 -31.75
C LEU A 66 -4.02 0.24 -31.32
N MET A 67 -3.20 -0.63 -30.72
CA MET A 67 -3.55 -2.04 -30.50
C MET A 67 -3.97 -2.39 -29.06
N LYS A 68 -4.13 -1.40 -28.17
CA LYS A 68 -4.46 -1.58 -26.74
C LYS A 68 -3.73 -2.77 -26.11
N LEU A 69 -2.45 -2.95 -26.46
CA LEU A 69 -1.67 -4.10 -26.01
C LEU A 69 -1.27 -3.90 -24.55
N PRO A 70 -1.24 -4.95 -23.72
CA PRO A 70 -0.71 -4.82 -22.37
C PRO A 70 0.77 -4.41 -22.43
N ASP A 71 1.15 -3.36 -21.71
CA ASP A 71 2.53 -2.86 -21.61
C ASP A 71 3.49 -4.01 -21.23
N VAL A 72 4.37 -4.43 -22.14
CA VAL A 72 5.43 -5.44 -21.86
C VAL A 72 6.72 -4.78 -21.37
N THR A 73 6.84 -3.46 -21.56
CA THR A 73 7.95 -2.61 -21.11
C THR A 73 7.72 -1.98 -19.75
N LYS A 74 6.46 -1.85 -19.29
CA LYS A 74 6.22 -1.66 -17.87
C LYS A 74 6.69 -2.94 -17.21
N ALA A 75 7.82 -2.85 -16.50
CA ALA A 75 8.05 -3.71 -15.35
C ALA A 75 6.71 -3.82 -14.62
N PRO A 76 6.25 -5.02 -14.22
CA PRO A 76 5.04 -5.11 -13.43
C PRO A 76 5.16 -4.02 -12.39
N VAL A 77 4.19 -3.09 -12.33
CA VAL A 77 4.12 -2.13 -11.23
C VAL A 77 4.26 -3.04 -10.04
N GLN A 78 5.43 -3.03 -9.41
CA GLN A 78 5.72 -3.95 -8.33
C GLN A 78 4.55 -3.69 -7.42
N ALA A 79 3.69 -4.71 -7.27
CA ALA A 79 2.55 -4.58 -6.40
C ALA A 79 3.20 -4.19 -5.08
N ARG A 80 3.05 -2.90 -4.74
CA ARG A 80 3.76 -2.20 -3.68
C ARG A 80 3.94 -3.23 -2.58
N PRO A 81 5.18 -3.66 -2.25
CA PRO A 81 5.41 -4.87 -1.49
C PRO A 81 4.45 -4.82 -0.33
N LYS A 82 3.37 -5.61 -0.45
CA LYS A 82 2.33 -5.59 0.56
C LYS A 82 3.10 -6.18 1.70
N LEU A 83 3.44 -5.36 2.70
CA LEU A 83 3.75 -5.85 4.04
C LEU A 83 2.78 -7.01 4.24
N THR A 84 3.34 -8.21 4.20
CA THR A 84 2.66 -9.48 3.97
C THR A 84 1.41 -9.55 4.82
N ARG A 85 0.25 -9.12 4.30
CA ARG A 85 -1.02 -8.85 5.03
C ARG A 85 -0.88 -9.15 6.52
N THR A 86 -0.10 -8.34 7.23
CA THR A 86 0.21 -8.68 8.61
C THR A 86 -1.09 -8.46 9.37
N THR A 87 -1.58 -9.48 10.05
CA THR A 87 -2.75 -9.39 10.95
C THR A 87 -2.49 -8.46 12.14
N LEU A 88 -1.31 -7.85 12.19
CA LEU A 88 -0.92 -6.85 13.16
C LEU A 88 -1.83 -5.64 13.08
N SER A 89 -2.21 -5.14 14.25
CA SER A 89 -2.89 -3.88 14.37
C SER A 89 -2.00 -2.73 13.89
N LEU A 90 -2.64 -1.59 13.63
CA LEU A 90 -1.96 -0.37 13.20
C LEU A 90 -0.96 0.11 14.26
N GLN A 91 -1.30 -0.06 15.55
CA GLN A 91 -0.45 0.24 16.69
C GLN A 91 0.82 -0.60 16.68
N LYS A 92 0.69 -1.93 16.51
CA LYS A 92 1.85 -2.83 16.45
C LYS A 92 2.75 -2.52 15.26
N ARG A 93 2.16 -2.22 14.08
CA ARG A 93 2.94 -1.80 12.91
C ARG A 93 3.71 -0.50 13.17
N PHE A 94 3.08 0.48 13.82
CA PHE A 94 3.75 1.71 14.22
C PHE A 94 4.92 1.45 15.19
N CYS A 95 4.70 0.58 16.19
CA CYS A 95 5.75 0.17 17.13
C CYS A 95 6.94 -0.47 16.41
N LEU A 96 6.70 -1.38 15.46
CA LEU A 96 7.77 -2.02 14.69
C LEU A 96 8.61 -1.02 13.90
N MET A 97 7.98 -0.07 13.21
CA MET A 97 8.69 0.96 12.45
C MET A 97 9.51 1.87 13.38
N MET A 98 8.97 2.20 14.56
CA MET A 98 9.69 2.97 15.57
C MET A 98 10.89 2.20 16.14
N LEU A 99 10.74 0.91 16.43
CA LEU A 99 11.85 0.07 16.89
C LEU A 99 12.96 -0.03 15.85
N MET A 100 12.63 -0.04 14.56
CA MET A 100 13.58 -0.02 13.45
C MET A 100 14.28 1.34 13.28
N ARG A 101 13.56 2.44 13.53
CA ARG A 101 14.05 3.82 13.36
C ARG A 101 13.64 4.69 14.56
N PRO A 102 14.25 4.46 15.74
CA PRO A 102 13.83 5.14 16.98
C PRO A 102 14.01 6.66 16.94
N ALA A 103 14.93 7.16 16.12
CA ALA A 103 15.11 8.60 15.88
C ALA A 103 13.88 9.31 15.28
N LEU A 104 12.92 8.58 14.72
CA LEU A 104 11.69 9.15 14.17
C LEU A 104 10.56 9.32 15.20
N ALA A 105 10.78 8.87 16.44
CA ALA A 105 9.84 9.06 17.54
C ALA A 105 9.74 10.54 17.92
N SER A 106 8.52 11.00 18.19
CA SER A 106 8.27 12.38 18.66
C SER A 106 7.55 12.36 20.00
N ALA A 107 7.89 13.31 20.89
CA ALA A 107 7.13 13.51 22.13
C ALA A 107 5.65 13.85 21.86
N GLY A 108 5.37 14.48 20.70
CA GLY A 108 4.00 14.73 20.24
C GLY A 108 3.22 13.44 19.96
N ASP A 109 3.89 12.31 19.75
CA ASP A 109 3.23 11.02 19.55
C ASP A 109 2.50 10.53 20.80
N LEU A 110 2.96 10.91 22.00
CA LEU A 110 2.29 10.55 23.25
C LEU A 110 0.98 11.31 23.49
N ALA A 111 0.86 12.53 22.93
CA ALA A 111 -0.25 13.43 23.23
C ALA A 111 -1.60 12.92 22.72
N TRP A 112 -1.60 12.14 21.64
CA TRP A 112 -2.83 11.62 21.02
C TRP A 112 -3.16 10.17 21.39
N VAL A 113 -2.28 9.45 22.11
CA VAL A 113 -2.56 8.05 22.52
C VAL A 113 -3.49 8.02 23.73
N VAL A 114 -4.80 8.01 23.47
CA VAL A 114 -5.84 8.01 24.49
C VAL A 114 -6.39 6.59 24.72
N GLY A 115 -6.07 6.02 25.87
CA GLY A 115 -6.59 4.73 26.33
C GLY A 115 -5.62 3.96 27.22
N GLN A 116 -6.08 2.80 27.68
CA GLN A 116 -5.40 1.92 28.65
C GLN A 116 -5.47 0.44 28.26
N ASN A 117 -5.90 0.12 27.04
CA ASN A 117 -5.84 -1.28 26.60
C ASN A 117 -4.38 -1.69 26.35
N ALA A 118 -4.13 -3.00 26.21
CA ALA A 118 -2.77 -3.52 26.04
C ALA A 118 -2.01 -2.90 24.85
N GLU A 119 -2.69 -2.59 23.75
CA GLU A 119 -2.06 -1.97 22.58
C GLU A 119 -1.77 -0.46 22.78
N ASP A 120 -2.65 0.25 23.47
CA ASP A 120 -2.46 1.66 23.85
C ASP A 120 -1.23 1.77 24.80
N LEU A 121 -1.10 0.84 25.74
CA LEU A 121 0.05 0.76 26.65
C LEU A 121 1.35 0.39 25.92
N LEU A 122 1.32 -0.64 25.08
CA LEU A 122 2.46 -1.01 24.22
C LEU A 122 2.96 0.20 23.42
N LEU A 123 2.03 0.92 22.79
CA LEU A 123 2.37 2.08 21.96
C LEU A 123 3.06 3.17 22.78
N LYS A 124 2.52 3.52 23.96
CA LYS A 124 3.14 4.49 24.88
C LYS A 124 4.55 4.06 25.30
N GLN A 125 4.70 2.83 25.77
CA GLN A 125 5.98 2.31 26.26
C GLN A 125 7.02 2.26 25.13
N THR A 126 6.60 1.91 23.91
CA THR A 126 7.49 1.94 22.73
C THR A 126 7.94 3.34 22.40
N ILE A 127 7.01 4.33 22.39
CA ILE A 127 7.35 5.73 22.13
C ILE A 127 8.33 6.26 23.18
N GLU A 128 8.03 6.08 24.47
CA GLU A 128 8.90 6.52 25.57
C GLU A 128 10.30 5.91 25.46
N THR A 129 10.39 4.62 25.16
CA THR A 129 11.67 3.92 25.03
C THR A 129 12.47 4.41 23.82
N CYS A 130 11.83 4.68 22.69
CA CYS A 130 12.51 5.24 21.51
C CYS A 130 13.00 6.67 21.75
N LEU A 131 12.23 7.50 22.48
CA LEU A 131 12.63 8.85 22.86
C LEU A 131 13.84 8.87 23.79
N GLN A 132 13.93 7.90 24.71
CA GLN A 132 15.09 7.75 25.61
C GLN A 132 16.33 7.21 24.87
N HIS A 133 16.13 6.44 23.81
CA HIS A 133 17.18 5.70 23.12
C HIS A 133 17.12 5.86 21.58
N PRO A 134 17.23 7.09 21.03
CA PRO A 134 16.98 7.40 19.62
C PRO A 134 17.99 6.79 18.63
N HIS A 135 19.12 6.28 19.11
CA HIS A 135 20.17 5.66 18.30
C HIS A 135 20.41 4.18 18.64
N SER A 136 19.58 3.61 19.50
CA SER A 136 19.71 2.21 19.90
C SER A 136 19.23 1.27 18.80
N LYS A 137 19.82 0.08 18.76
CA LYS A 137 19.36 -1.00 17.87
C LYS A 137 18.05 -1.61 18.39
N PRO A 138 17.22 -2.21 17.52
CA PRO A 138 15.96 -2.84 17.93
C PRO A 138 16.09 -3.81 19.11
N ALA A 139 17.15 -4.62 19.14
CA ALA A 139 17.38 -5.58 20.23
C ALA A 139 17.57 -4.93 21.61
N VAL A 140 18.17 -3.73 21.66
CA VAL A 140 18.33 -2.97 22.90
C VAL A 140 16.97 -2.42 23.35
N LEU A 141 16.19 -1.87 22.41
CA LEU A 141 14.86 -1.34 22.70
C LEU A 141 13.89 -2.42 23.17
N LEU A 142 13.93 -3.62 22.56
CA LEU A 142 13.14 -4.77 22.99
C LEU A 142 13.47 -5.17 24.44
N ARG A 143 14.76 -5.18 24.80
CA ARG A 143 15.19 -5.46 26.17
C ARG A 143 14.68 -4.42 27.17
N GLU A 144 14.67 -3.14 26.80
CA GLU A 144 14.07 -2.08 27.64
C GLU A 144 12.54 -2.25 27.80
N LEU A 145 11.88 -2.86 26.80
CA LEU A 145 10.45 -3.14 26.82
C LEU A 145 10.07 -4.42 27.60
N GLU A 146 11.00 -5.35 27.83
CA GLU A 146 10.75 -6.63 28.54
C GLU A 146 10.05 -6.45 29.89
N ASN A 147 10.40 -5.39 30.63
CA ASN A 147 9.83 -5.12 31.96
C ASN A 147 8.57 -4.24 31.92
N LYS A 148 8.16 -3.77 30.74
CA LYS A 148 7.09 -2.77 30.55
C LYS A 148 5.89 -3.32 29.79
N VAL A 149 6.05 -4.46 29.11
CA VAL A 149 5.08 -5.04 28.16
C VAL A 149 4.96 -6.55 28.40
N GLU A 150 3.78 -7.12 28.12
CA GLU A 150 3.58 -8.57 28.20
C GLU A 150 4.54 -9.35 27.28
N VAL A 151 5.06 -10.47 27.79
CA VAL A 151 6.02 -11.34 27.09
C VAL A 151 5.48 -11.87 25.75
N THR A 152 4.18 -12.13 25.67
CA THR A 152 3.51 -12.60 24.43
C THR A 152 3.59 -11.57 23.32
N ILE A 153 3.31 -10.31 23.64
CA ILE A 153 3.38 -9.16 22.73
C ILE A 153 4.84 -8.93 22.32
N LEU A 154 5.77 -8.99 23.27
CA LEU A 154 7.18 -8.80 22.98
C LEU A 154 7.73 -9.84 21.98
N ARG A 155 7.42 -11.13 22.21
CA ARG A 155 7.80 -12.22 21.29
C ARG A 155 7.19 -12.06 19.90
N GLU A 156 5.96 -11.52 19.82
CA GLU A 156 5.35 -11.19 18.54
C GLU A 156 6.14 -10.09 17.83
N LEU A 157 6.49 -9.00 18.52
CA LEU A 157 7.29 -7.92 17.94
C LEU A 157 8.67 -8.40 17.48
N GLU A 158 9.35 -9.23 18.28
CA GLU A 158 10.63 -9.85 17.92
C GLU A 158 10.52 -10.64 16.62
N ARG A 159 9.51 -11.52 16.51
CA ARG A 159 9.28 -12.30 15.29
C ARG A 159 9.06 -11.38 14.09
N GLU A 160 8.20 -10.38 14.22
CA GLU A 160 7.87 -9.49 13.11
C GLU A 160 9.06 -8.62 12.69
N LEU A 161 9.92 -8.20 13.61
CA LEU A 161 11.18 -7.51 13.29
C LEU A 161 12.11 -8.37 12.44
N THR A 162 12.17 -9.69 12.68
CA THR A 162 12.98 -10.60 11.84
C THR A 162 12.42 -10.80 10.43
N LEU A 163 11.13 -10.55 10.23
CA LEU A 163 10.43 -10.74 8.96
C LEU A 163 10.29 -9.44 8.15
N LEU A 164 10.61 -8.29 8.76
CA LEU A 164 10.49 -6.97 8.13
C LEU A 164 11.51 -6.80 7.01
N ASP A 165 11.01 -6.44 5.83
CA ASP A 165 11.82 -6.19 4.65
C ASP A 165 12.44 -4.78 4.71
N ASP A 166 13.76 -4.70 4.63
CA ASP A 166 14.55 -3.46 4.68
C ASP A 166 14.41 -2.59 3.41
N THR A 167 13.70 -3.06 2.38
CA THR A 167 13.44 -2.29 1.14
C THR A 167 12.34 -1.24 1.29
N LEU A 168 11.62 -1.22 2.41
CA LEU A 168 10.55 -0.26 2.67
C LEU A 168 11.10 1.12 3.05
N ASP A 169 10.51 2.17 2.49
CA ASP A 169 10.71 3.55 2.98
C ASP A 169 9.97 3.73 4.32
N LEU A 170 10.63 3.28 5.40
CA LEU A 170 10.09 3.28 6.76
C LEU A 170 9.64 4.67 7.22
N GLU A 171 10.28 5.73 6.76
CA GLU A 171 9.94 7.09 7.14
C GLU A 171 8.58 7.49 6.56
N LYS A 172 8.36 7.27 5.26
CA LYS A 172 7.06 7.55 4.63
C LYS A 172 5.93 6.70 5.20
N GLU A 173 6.18 5.41 5.43
CA GLU A 173 5.16 4.51 5.99
C GLU A 173 4.84 4.84 7.44
N LEU A 174 5.82 5.28 8.24
CA LEU A 174 5.60 5.79 9.59
C LEU A 174 4.73 7.04 9.58
N ILE A 175 4.99 8.00 8.68
CA ILE A 175 4.18 9.23 8.56
C ILE A 175 2.72 8.89 8.24
N GLY A 176 2.49 8.00 7.26
CA GLY A 176 1.12 7.58 6.91
C GLY A 176 0.40 6.89 8.06
N THR A 177 1.11 6.00 8.76
CA THR A 177 0.57 5.27 9.93
C THR A 177 0.28 6.21 11.09
N ARG A 178 1.13 7.22 11.33
CA ARG A 178 0.93 8.27 12.35
C ARG A 178 -0.39 9.00 12.12
N LEU A 179 -0.64 9.46 10.89
CA LEU A 179 -1.87 10.18 10.55
C LEU A 179 -3.12 9.32 10.77
N GLN A 180 -3.07 8.04 10.38
CA GLN A 180 -4.19 7.11 10.60
C GLN A 180 -4.46 6.84 12.09
N LEU A 181 -3.42 6.69 12.90
CA LEU A 181 -3.58 6.53 14.35
C LEU A 181 -4.15 7.80 14.99
N GLN A 182 -3.66 8.98 14.60
CA GLN A 182 -4.18 10.26 15.10
C GLN A 182 -5.69 10.42 14.84
N ASP A 183 -6.15 10.11 13.63
CA ASP A 183 -7.60 10.11 13.34
C ASP A 183 -8.33 9.08 14.21
N THR A 184 -7.81 7.84 14.28
CA THR A 184 -8.42 6.77 15.09
C THR A 184 -8.61 7.18 16.55
N TYR A 185 -7.58 7.75 17.18
CA TYR A 185 -7.67 8.21 18.57
C TYR A 185 -8.54 9.46 18.73
N SER A 186 -8.54 10.37 17.76
CA SER A 186 -9.44 11.54 17.75
C SER A 186 -10.92 11.12 17.70
N GLN A 187 -11.26 10.14 16.85
CA GLN A 187 -12.62 9.58 16.80
C GLN A 187 -12.96 8.87 18.12
N LYS A 188 -12.04 8.08 18.67
CA LYS A 188 -12.22 7.41 19.97
C LYS A 188 -12.48 8.42 21.08
N GLN A 189 -11.68 9.48 21.19
CA GLN A 189 -11.86 10.53 22.18
C GLN A 189 -13.19 11.26 22.02
N SER A 190 -13.55 11.62 20.79
CA SER A 190 -14.83 12.25 20.46
C SER A 190 -16.01 11.35 20.87
N SER A 191 -15.95 10.04 20.55
CA SER A 191 -16.98 9.07 20.94
C SER A 191 -17.14 8.95 22.46
N ILE A 192 -16.04 8.94 23.22
CA ILE A 192 -16.05 8.90 24.69
C ILE A 192 -16.67 10.18 25.25
N LEU A 193 -16.32 11.34 24.71
CA LEU A 193 -16.90 12.63 25.13
C LEU A 193 -18.41 12.67 24.87
N LEU A 194 -18.85 12.22 23.70
CA LEU A 194 -20.27 12.16 23.35
C LEU A 194 -21.05 11.20 24.24
N ALA A 195 -20.49 10.03 24.57
CA ALA A 195 -21.11 9.09 25.51
C ALA A 195 -21.30 9.73 26.90
N LYS A 196 -20.27 10.40 27.42
CA LYS A 196 -20.33 11.12 28.70
C LYS A 196 -21.34 12.27 28.69
N ILE A 197 -21.47 12.97 27.58
CA ILE A 197 -22.42 14.06 27.39
C ILE A 197 -23.85 13.49 27.29
N GLY A 198 -24.04 12.39 26.57
CA GLY A 198 -25.34 11.73 26.40
C GLY A 198 -25.91 11.12 27.69
N GLU A 199 -25.05 10.75 28.64
CA GLU A 199 -25.44 10.30 29.98
C GLU A 199 -25.91 11.45 30.90
N ARG A 200 -25.65 12.71 30.54
CA ARG A 200 -26.10 13.89 31.29
C ARG A 200 -27.43 14.41 30.75
N PRO A 201 -28.36 14.86 31.61
CA PRO A 201 -29.58 15.50 31.14
C PRO A 201 -29.23 16.77 30.35
N LEU A 202 -29.93 17.01 29.24
CA LEU A 202 -29.71 18.16 28.32
C LEU A 202 -29.68 19.52 29.04
N SER A 203 -30.34 19.64 30.19
CA SER A 203 -30.36 20.82 31.06
C SER A 203 -29.05 21.11 31.77
N ALA A 204 -28.16 20.13 31.91
CA ALA A 204 -26.85 20.25 32.57
C ALA A 204 -25.68 20.47 31.59
N LEU A 205 -25.96 20.53 30.28
CA LEU A 205 -24.95 20.70 29.23
C LEU A 205 -24.65 22.18 28.96
N THR A 206 -23.37 22.50 28.80
CA THR A 206 -22.91 23.82 28.37
C THR A 206 -23.24 24.07 26.89
N GLU A 207 -23.16 25.32 26.46
CA GLU A 207 -23.42 25.71 25.07
C GLU A 207 -22.43 25.05 24.09
N ASP A 208 -21.17 24.88 24.51
CA ASP A 208 -20.13 24.18 23.77
C ASP A 208 -20.40 22.67 23.63
N GLU A 209 -20.87 22.02 24.69
CA GLU A 209 -21.22 20.59 24.66
C GLU A 209 -22.43 20.33 23.75
N ARG A 210 -23.39 21.26 23.71
CA ARG A 210 -24.54 21.22 22.78
C ARG A 210 -24.14 21.44 21.33
N ALA A 211 -23.18 22.33 21.07
CA ALA A 211 -22.62 22.55 19.74
C ALA A 211 -21.85 21.31 19.24
N LEU A 212 -21.12 20.64 20.12
CA LEU A 212 -20.41 19.38 19.81
C LEU A 212 -21.38 18.24 19.47
N LEU A 213 -22.49 18.10 20.20
CA LEU A 213 -23.54 17.14 19.87
C LEU A 213 -24.15 17.40 18.48
N LYS A 214 -24.38 18.68 18.14
CA LYS A 214 -24.92 19.07 16.83
C LYS A 214 -23.93 18.81 15.70
N SER A 215 -22.64 19.10 15.89
CA SER A 215 -21.62 18.90 14.85
C SER A 215 -21.38 17.42 14.53
N VAL A 216 -21.48 16.55 15.54
CA VAL A 216 -21.33 15.11 15.34
C VAL A 216 -22.61 14.46 14.79
N GLY A 217 -23.79 14.92 15.21
CA GLY A 217 -25.07 14.50 14.62
C GLY A 217 -25.24 14.88 13.14
N ASN A 218 -24.44 15.82 12.65
CA ASN A 218 -24.47 16.29 11.25
C ASN A 218 -23.47 15.56 10.32
N LYS A 219 -22.67 14.60 10.81
CA LYS A 219 -21.92 13.70 9.92
C LYS A 219 -22.88 12.63 9.42
N PRO A 220 -23.28 12.63 8.13
CA PRO A 220 -24.21 11.63 7.63
C PRO A 220 -23.57 10.24 7.77
N SER A 221 -24.32 9.33 8.38
CA SER A 221 -24.05 7.90 8.44
C SER A 221 -23.94 7.33 7.02
N GLN A 222 -22.79 7.44 6.37
CA GLN A 222 -22.48 6.62 5.20
C GLN A 222 -22.10 5.22 5.70
N ASN A 223 -23.12 4.39 5.89
CA ASN A 223 -23.14 3.00 5.44
C ASN A 223 -24.43 2.32 5.88
N ARG A 224 -25.34 2.13 4.91
CA ARG A 224 -26.24 0.98 4.80
C ARG A 224 -26.93 1.02 3.43
N ALA A 225 -26.33 0.33 2.46
CA ALA A 225 -26.99 -0.35 1.35
C ALA A 225 -26.02 -1.42 0.81
#